data_AF-A0A4Q0SI26-F1
#
_entry.id   AF-A0A4Q0SI26-F1
#
_cell.length_a   1.000
_cell.length_b   1.000
_cell.length_c   1.000
_cell.angle_alpha   90.00
_cell.angle_beta   90.00
_cell.angle_gamma   90.00
#
_symmetry.space_group_name_H-M   'P 1'
#
loop_
_entity.id
_entity.type
_entity.pdbx_description
1 polymer ?
#
loop_
_entity_poly.entity_id
_entity_poly.type
_entity_poly.pdbx_seq_one_letter_code
_entity_poly.pdbx_strand_id
1 'polypeptide(L)'
;MDNRINEIRRTIRALRVSMLEAEAIMREQVDRDEDCSFVAQEILKMRSVMSLLVRERITLGDDEPILVNCLYVRRRRPPRKSSADRLPESGNMPPQRVAAGI
;
A
#
# COMPACT_ATOMS: atom_id res chain seq x y z
N MET A 1 -26.02 4.02 -27.13
CA MET A 1 -25.07 3.09 -26.46
C MET A 1 -23.93 2.88 -27.43
N ASP A 2 -22.81 3.54 -27.18
CA ASP A 2 -21.64 3.34 -28.03
C ASP A 2 -20.87 2.14 -27.51
N ASN A 3 -20.75 1.10 -28.33
CA ASN A 3 -20.05 -0.14 -27.99
C ASN A 3 -18.66 0.15 -27.40
N ARG A 4 -17.99 1.16 -27.95
CA ARG A 4 -16.67 1.63 -27.50
C ARG A 4 -16.66 2.21 -26.09
N ILE A 5 -17.65 3.05 -25.72
CA ILE A 5 -17.75 3.59 -24.34
C ILE A 5 -17.94 2.43 -23.35
N ASN A 6 -18.80 1.47 -23.69
CA ASN A 6 -19.05 0.31 -22.85
C ASN A 6 -17.79 -0.56 -22.67
N GLU A 7 -17.01 -0.74 -23.72
CA GLU A 7 -15.73 -1.46 -23.67
C GLU A 7 -14.71 -0.73 -22.78
N ILE A 8 -14.53 0.58 -22.96
CA ILE A 8 -13.65 1.39 -22.10
C ILE A 8 -14.07 1.30 -20.63
N ARG A 9 -15.39 1.39 -20.34
CA ARG A 9 -15.90 1.23 -18.97
C ARG A 9 -15.59 -0.16 -18.40
N ARG A 10 -15.71 -1.23 -19.19
CA ARG A 10 -15.35 -2.60 -18.77
C ARG A 10 -13.85 -2.72 -18.49
N THR A 11 -13.01 -2.21 -19.39
CA THR A 11 -11.55 -2.24 -19.24
C THR A 11 -11.09 -1.43 -18.03
N ILE A 12 -11.66 -0.25 -17.79
CA ILE A 12 -11.38 0.53 -16.58
C ILE A 12 -11.76 -0.25 -15.30
N ARG A 13 -12.90 -0.93 -15.27
CA ARG A 13 -13.31 -1.76 -14.12
C ARG A 13 -12.31 -2.89 -13.87
N ALA A 14 -11.97 -3.65 -14.91
CA ALA A 14 -11.02 -4.76 -14.82
C ALA A 14 -9.64 -4.27 -14.35
N LEU A 15 -9.12 -3.20 -14.96
CA LEU A 15 -7.82 -2.64 -14.60
C LEU A 15 -7.79 -2.14 -13.15
N ARG A 16 -8.88 -1.54 -12.64
CA ARG A 16 -8.96 -1.15 -11.22
C ARG A 16 -8.86 -2.34 -10.27
N VAL A 17 -9.47 -3.48 -10.61
CA VAL A 17 -9.35 -4.71 -9.81
C VAL A 17 -7.89 -5.16 -9.77
N SER A 18 -7.23 -5.26 -10.92
CA SER A 18 -5.81 -5.64 -10.99
C SER A 18 -4.90 -4.65 -10.25
N MET A 19 -5.19 -3.34 -10.31
CA MET A 19 -4.46 -2.32 -9.56
C MET A 19 -4.58 -2.52 -8.04
N LEU A 20 -5.77 -2.86 -7.53
CA LEU A 20 -6.00 -3.12 -6.11
C LEU A 20 -5.28 -4.37 -5.63
N GLU A 21 -5.25 -5.42 -6.46
CA GLU A 21 -4.52 -6.66 -6.17
C GLU A 21 -3.01 -6.40 -6.09
N ALA A 22 -2.46 -5.67 -7.06
CA ALA A 22 -1.05 -5.29 -7.03
C ALA A 22 -0.72 -4.40 -5.82
N GLU A 23 -1.62 -3.48 -5.44
CA GLU A 23 -1.44 -2.68 -4.23
C GLU A 23 -1.43 -3.55 -2.96
N ALA A 24 -2.30 -4.56 -2.88
CA ALA A 24 -2.33 -5.48 -1.76
C ALA A 24 -1.00 -6.27 -1.64
N ILE A 25 -0.47 -6.76 -2.76
CA ILE A 25 0.83 -7.45 -2.82
C ILE A 25 1.96 -6.50 -2.38
N MET A 26 1.97 -5.27 -2.91
CA MET A 26 2.99 -4.28 -2.55
C MET A 26 2.96 -3.96 -1.04
N ARG A 27 1.76 -3.84 -0.46
CA ARG A 27 1.60 -3.61 0.98
C ARG A 27 2.13 -4.78 1.81
N GLU A 28 1.89 -6.02 1.37
CA GLU A 28 2.41 -7.22 2.03
C GLU A 28 3.94 -7.27 1.99
N GLN A 29 4.56 -6.96 0.85
CA GLN A 29 6.02 -6.87 0.71
C GLN A 29 6.60 -5.78 1.63
N VAL A 30 5.97 -4.59 1.66
CA VAL A 30 6.39 -3.50 2.55
C VAL A 30 6.24 -3.88 4.03
N ASP A 31 5.18 -4.59 4.41
CA ASP A 31 4.99 -5.06 5.79
C ASP A 31 6.02 -6.13 6.21
N ARG A 32 6.65 -6.80 5.25
CA ARG A 32 7.74 -7.78 5.46
C ARG A 32 9.14 -7.21 5.25
N ASP A 33 9.28 -5.91 4.98
CA ASP A 33 10.54 -5.26 4.58
C ASP A 33 11.21 -5.93 3.36
N GLU A 34 10.41 -6.46 2.42
CA GLU A 34 10.87 -7.06 1.15
C GLU A 34 11.01 -5.99 0.04
N ASP A 35 11.80 -6.29 -0.99
CA ASP A 35 11.87 -5.43 -2.17
C ASP A 35 10.53 -5.41 -2.92
N CYS A 36 9.96 -4.21 -3.05
CA CYS A 36 8.70 -3.98 -3.73
C CYS A 36 8.84 -3.20 -5.05
N SER A 37 10.07 -2.97 -5.52
CA SER A 37 10.37 -2.17 -6.71
C SER A 37 9.63 -2.64 -7.97
N PHE A 38 9.59 -3.95 -8.20
CA PHE A 38 8.90 -4.57 -9.34
C PHE A 38 7.39 -4.29 -9.32
N VAL A 39 6.74 -4.53 -8.17
CA VAL A 39 5.28 -4.32 -8.03
C VAL A 39 4.95 -2.83 -8.12
N ALA A 40 5.78 -1.97 -7.53
CA ALA A 40 5.63 -0.52 -7.65
C ALA A 40 5.72 -0.06 -9.12
N GLN A 41 6.65 -0.61 -9.91
CA GLN A 41 6.77 -0.31 -11.33
C GLN A 41 5.53 -0.76 -12.13
N GLU A 42 5.00 -1.95 -11.85
CA GLU A 42 3.76 -2.42 -12.47
C GLU A 42 2.55 -1.53 -12.15
N ILE A 43 2.42 -1.08 -10.89
CA ILE A 43 1.37 -0.12 -10.51
C ILE A 43 1.49 1.18 -11.31
N LEU A 44 2.70 1.69 -11.54
CA LEU A 44 2.92 2.89 -12.35
C LEU A 44 2.54 2.66 -13.82
N LYS A 45 2.85 1.50 -14.40
CA LYS A 45 2.40 1.14 -15.75
C LYS A 45 0.88 1.10 -15.85
N MET A 46 0.21 0.44 -14.90
CA MET A 46 -1.25 0.39 -14.85
C MET A 46 -1.87 1.79 -14.70
N ARG A 47 -1.27 2.67 -13.89
CA ARG A 47 -1.70 4.08 -13.77
C ARG A 47 -1.62 4.84 -15.09
N SER A 48 -0.58 4.62 -15.88
CA SER A 48 -0.44 5.22 -17.21
C SER A 48 -1.56 4.73 -18.15
N VAL A 49 -1.82 3.42 -18.19
CA VAL A 49 -2.91 2.85 -18.99
C VAL A 49 -4.28 3.39 -18.54
N MET A 50 -4.53 3.44 -17.23
CA MET A 50 -5.76 4.00 -16.65
C MET A 50 -5.98 5.45 -17.10
N SER A 51 -4.92 6.26 -17.09
CA SER A 51 -4.99 7.66 -17.48
C SER A 51 -5.37 7.83 -18.95
N LEU A 52 -4.86 6.97 -19.84
CA LEU A 52 -5.23 6.98 -21.26
C LEU A 52 -6.70 6.60 -21.46
N LEU A 53 -7.16 5.52 -20.83
CA LEU A 53 -8.55 5.08 -20.92
C LEU A 53 -9.54 6.13 -20.39
N VAL A 54 -9.19 6.81 -19.28
CA VAL A 54 -10.03 7.88 -18.73
C VAL A 54 -10.09 9.08 -19.67
N ARG A 55 -8.97 9.49 -20.28
CA ARG A 55 -8.97 10.57 -21.27
C ARG A 55 -9.85 10.21 -22.46
N GLU A 56 -9.70 9.00 -23.00
CA GLU A 56 -10.53 8.53 -24.11
C GLU A 56 -12.02 8.53 -23.75
N ARG A 57 -12.36 8.03 -22.57
CA ARG A 57 -13.74 8.03 -22.05
C ARG A 57 -14.34 9.45 -22.03
N ILE A 58 -13.59 10.42 -21.50
CA ILE A 58 -14.01 11.83 -21.44
C ILE A 58 -14.17 12.41 -22.85
N THR A 59 -13.26 12.10 -23.79
CA THR A 59 -13.39 12.57 -25.18
C THR A 59 -14.62 12.03 -25.90
N LEU A 60 -15.14 10.88 -25.45
CA LEU A 60 -16.38 10.28 -25.94
C LEU A 60 -17.63 10.79 -25.19
N GLY A 61 -17.48 11.73 -24.26
CA GLY A 61 -18.58 12.35 -23.52
C GLY A 61 -19.14 11.51 -22.36
N ASP A 62 -18.43 10.47 -21.91
CA ASP A 62 -18.82 9.69 -20.73
C ASP A 62 -18.11 10.21 -19.47
N ASP A 63 -18.80 11.08 -18.75
CA ASP A 63 -18.34 11.65 -17.47
C ASP A 63 -18.87 10.91 -16.24
N GLU A 64 -19.72 9.90 -16.44
CA GLU A 64 -20.37 9.17 -15.34
C GLU A 64 -19.34 8.37 -14.53
N PRO A 65 -19.31 8.52 -13.19
CA PRO A 65 -18.38 7.79 -12.34
C PRO A 65 -18.50 6.28 -12.55
N ILE A 66 -17.35 5.64 -12.76
CA ILE A 66 -17.25 4.19 -12.76
C ILE A 66 -17.07 3.76 -11.31
N LEU A 67 -18.09 3.17 -10.70
CA LEU A 67 -17.99 2.62 -9.35
C LEU A 67 -17.41 1.21 -9.39
N VAL A 68 -16.41 0.95 -8.55
CA VAL A 68 -15.86 -0.38 -8.29
C VAL A 68 -15.96 -0.60 -6.79
N ASN A 69 -16.66 -1.66 -6.37
CA ASN A 69 -16.72 -2.02 -4.96
C ASN A 69 -15.35 -2.52 -4.52
N CYS A 70 -14.63 -1.70 -3.76
CA CYS A 70 -13.44 -2.15 -3.05
C CYS A 70 -13.88 -2.97 -1.84
N LEU A 71 -13.89 -4.30 -1.97
CA LEU A 71 -14.10 -5.20 -0.83
C LEU A 71 -12.89 -5.23 0.14
N TYR A 72 -11.80 -4.55 -0.21
CA TYR A 72 -10.64 -4.41 0.66
C TYR A 72 -10.93 -3.37 1.76
N VAL A 73 -11.37 -3.85 2.92
CA VAL A 73 -11.44 -3.04 4.13
C VAL A 73 -10.03 -2.52 4.42
N ARG A 74 -9.83 -1.20 4.37
CA ARG A 74 -8.60 -0.56 4.85
C ARG A 74 -8.46 -0.95 6.33
N ARG A 75 -7.71 -2.01 6.63
CA ARG A 75 -7.29 -2.31 8.01
C ARG A 75 -6.57 -1.06 8.47
N ARG A 76 -7.20 -0.28 9.36
CA ARG A 76 -6.52 0.84 10.02
C ARG A 76 -5.31 0.19 10.70
N ARG A 77 -4.10 0.60 10.29
CA ARG A 77 -2.88 0.17 10.97
C ARG A 77 -3.10 0.54 12.45
N PRO A 78 -3.01 -0.41 13.39
CA PRO A 78 -3.06 -0.06 14.80
C PRO A 78 -1.99 1.01 15.06
N PRO A 79 -2.24 1.96 15.97
CA PRO A 79 -1.26 3.00 16.28
C PRO A 79 0.08 2.34 16.58
N ARG A 80 1.14 2.74 15.87
CA ARG A 80 2.51 2.28 16.15
C ARG A 80 2.78 2.59 17.63
N LYS A 81 3.02 1.55 18.44
CA LYS A 81 3.50 1.74 19.82
C LYS A 81 4.73 2.64 19.73
N SER A 82 4.70 3.78 20.43
CA SER A 82 5.83 4.70 20.49
C SER A 82 7.06 3.93 20.93
N SER A 83 8.18 4.18 20.27
CA SER A 83 9.51 3.66 20.62
C SER A 83 9.97 3.98 22.05
N ALA A 84 9.19 4.73 22.83
CA ALA A 84 9.38 4.98 24.26
C ALA A 84 9.35 3.71 25.13
N ASP A 85 8.81 2.58 24.64
CA ASP A 85 8.82 1.28 25.37
C ASP A 85 10.13 0.48 25.15
N ARG A 86 11.04 0.96 24.30
CA ARG A 86 12.38 0.37 24.14
C ARG A 86 13.39 1.14 25.00
N LEU A 87 13.25 1.03 26.32
CA LEU A 87 14.36 1.33 27.23
C LEU A 87 15.37 0.18 27.16
N PRO A 88 16.68 0.45 26.99
CA PRO A 88 17.69 -0.56 27.23
C PRO A 88 17.74 -0.85 28.74
N GLU A 89 17.79 -2.14 29.11
CA GLU A 89 18.08 -2.57 30.49
C GLU A 89 19.39 -1.94 30.95
N SER A 90 19.27 -0.87 31.73
CA SER A 90 20.39 -0.23 32.41
C SER A 90 20.67 -0.98 33.70
N GLY A 91 21.84 -1.63 33.75
CA GLY A 91 22.65 -1.67 34.97
C GLY A 91 22.38 -2.79 35.97
N ASN A 92 22.75 -4.03 35.65
CA ASN A 92 23.19 -4.98 36.67
C ASN A 92 24.73 -4.95 36.74
N MET A 93 25.28 -4.06 37.56
CA MET A 93 26.67 -4.13 38.01
C MET A 93 26.69 -4.67 39.44
N PRO A 94 27.46 -5.74 39.76
CA PRO A 94 27.50 -6.29 41.11
C PRO A 94 28.25 -5.36 42.07
N PRO A 95 27.92 -5.35 43.38
CA PRO A 95 28.56 -4.47 44.34
C PRO A 95 30.01 -4.92 44.59
N GLN A 96 30.97 -4.01 44.39
CA GLN A 96 32.35 -4.22 44.80
C GLN A 96 32.44 -4.21 46.33
N ARG A 97 32.92 -5.32 46.91
CA ARG A 97 33.25 -5.42 48.34
C ARG A 97 34.55 -4.65 48.59
N VAL A 98 34.48 -3.56 49.34
CA VAL A 98 35.67 -2.88 49.86
C VAL A 98 36.20 -3.69 51.04
N ALA A 99 37.37 -4.31 50.88
CA ALA A 99 38.09 -4.95 51.98
C ALA A 99 38.78 -3.86 52.80
N ALA A 100 38.42 -3.76 54.09
CA ALA A 100 39.17 -3.00 55.08
C ALA A 100 40.49 -3.73 55.35
N GLY A 101 41.61 -3.07 55.06
CA GLY A 101 42.93 -3.49 55.52
C GLY A 101 43.23 -2.90 56.90
N ILE A 102 43.71 -3.75 57.80
CA ILE A 102 44.47 -3.41 59.00
C ILE A 102 45.92 -3.81 58.71
#